data_AF-A0A8C6EEC6-F1
#
_entry.id   AF-A0A8C6EEC6-F1
#
_cell.length_a   1.000
_cell.length_b   1.000
_cell.length_c   1.000
_cell.angle_alpha   90.00
_cell.angle_beta   90.00
_cell.angle_gamma   90.00
#
_symmetry.space_group_name_H-M   'P 1'
#
loop_
_entity.id
_entity.type
_entity.pdbx_description
1 polymer ?
#
loop_
_entity_poly.entity_id
_entity_poly.type
_entity_poly.pdbx_seq_one_letter_code
_entity_poly.pdbx_strand_id
1 'polypeptide(L)' 'MAGPAWGPPRLHGFILTERLGSGTYATVYKAYAKSAAERAVW' A
#
# COMPACT_ATOMS: atom_id res chain seq x y z
N MET A 1 0.51 -20.18 -14.95
CA MET A 1 0.46 -18.78 -14.45
C MET A 1 0.56 -18.84 -12.94
N ALA A 2 1.76 -18.66 -12.38
CA ALA A 2 1.93 -18.59 -10.93
C ALA A 2 1.36 -17.25 -10.46
N GLY A 3 0.26 -17.27 -9.70
CA GLY A 3 -0.19 -16.06 -9.01
C GLY A 3 0.96 -15.56 -8.12
N PRO A 4 1.23 -14.25 -8.05
CA PRO A 4 2.31 -13.74 -7.23
C PRO A 4 2.04 -14.19 -5.79
N ALA A 5 2.89 -15.08 -5.26
CA ALA A 5 2.88 -15.56 -3.89
C ALA A 5 3.31 -14.48 -2.88
N TRP A 6 3.01 -13.22 -3.20
CA TRP A 6 3.45 -12.02 -2.51
C TRP A 6 2.19 -11.30 -2.07
N GLY A 7 1.88 -11.37 -0.77
CA GLY A 7 0.89 -10.50 -0.18
C GLY A 7 1.24 -9.02 -0.44
N PRO A 8 0.30 -8.08 -0.22
CA PRO A 8 0.54 -6.66 -0.47
C PRO A 8 1.86 -6.21 0.20
N PRO A 9 2.70 -5.43 -0.50
CA PRO A 9 4.00 -5.03 0.01
C PRO A 9 3.85 -4.30 1.35
N ARG A 10 4.59 -4.74 2.37
CA ARG A 10 4.59 -4.07 3.68
C ARG A 10 5.41 -2.79 3.56
N LEU A 11 4.72 -1.65 3.57
CA LEU A 11 5.36 -0.35 3.54
C LEU A 11 5.52 0.15 4.99
N HIS A 12 6.72 0.55 5.38
CA HIS A 12 6.96 1.04 6.73
C HIS A 12 6.09 2.29 7.00
N GLY A 13 5.35 2.28 8.11
CA GLY A 13 4.41 3.34 8.46
C GLY A 13 3.05 3.29 7.76
N PHE A 14 2.81 2.33 6.85
CA PHE A 14 1.52 2.20 6.14
C PHE A 14 1.01 0.76 6.12
N ILE A 15 -0.28 0.61 6.43
CA ILE A 15 -0.99 -0.67 6.33
C ILE A 15 -1.80 -0.65 5.04
N LEU A 16 -1.35 -1.37 4.01
CA LEU A 16 -2.11 -1.55 2.78
C LEU A 16 -3.28 -2.51 3.01
N THR A 17 -4.47 -2.14 2.57
CA THR A 17 -5.69 -2.92 2.79
C THR A 17 -6.25 -3.47 1.48
N GLU A 18 -7.01 -2.66 0.76
CA GLU A 18 -7.67 -3.04 -0.49
C GLU A 18 -6.90 -2.50 -1.70
N ARG A 19 -6.86 -3.30 -2.77
CA ARG A 19 -6.32 -2.89 -4.06
C ARG A 19 -7.40 -2.13 -4.81
N LEU A 20 -7.12 -0.87 -5.14
CA LEU A 20 -8.06 0.01 -5.84
C LEU A 20 -7.89 -0.08 -7.36
N GLY A 21 -6.69 -0.42 -7.85
CA GLY A 21 -6.45 -0.60 -9.27
C GLY A 21 -5.03 -1.05 -9.59
N SER A 22 -4.82 -1.59 -10.80
CA SER A 22 -3.50 -1.92 -11.32
C SER A 22 -3.36 -1.48 -12.77
N GLY A 23 -2.22 -0.87 -13.08
CA GLY A 23 -1.73 -0.71 -14.43
C GLY A 23 -0.49 -1.56 -14.68
N THR A 24 0.05 -1.49 -15.88
CA THR A 24 1.20 -2.28 -16.34
C THR A 24 2.45 -2.10 -15.48
N TYR A 25 2.63 -0.92 -14.86
CA TYR A 25 3.82 -0.59 -14.06
C TYR A 25 3.53 -0.28 -12.58
N ALA A 26 2.26 -0.16 -12.20
CA ALA A 26 1.91 0.34 -10.87
C ALA A 26 0.62 -0.30 -10.35
N THR A 27 0.53 -0.44 -9.02
CA THR A 27 -0.69 -0.87 -8.34
C THR A 27 -1.01 0.12 -7.23
N VAL A 28 -2.26 0.58 -7.21
CA VAL A 28 -2.75 1.53 -6.21
C VAL A 28 -3.51 0.76 -5.14
N TYR A 29 -3.13 0.98 -3.89
CA TYR A 29 -3.75 0.39 -2.72
C TYR A 29 -4.30 1.49 -1.80
N LYS A 30 -5.41 1.21 -1.14
CA LYS A 30 -5.81 1.98 0.04
C LYS A 30 -4.87 1.64 1.19
N ALA A 31 -4.47 2.66 1.95
CA ALA A 31 -3.56 2.49 3.06
C ALA A 31 -3.99 3.32 4.27
N TYR A 32 -3.78 2.78 5.47
CA TYR A 32 -3.84 3.53 6.71
C TYR A 32 -2.42 3.87 7.18
N ALA A 33 -2.17 5.11 7.57
CA ALA A 33 -0.92 5.48 8.23
C ALA A 33 -0.92 4.92 9.66
N LYS A 34 0.15 4.20 10.04
CA LYS A 34 0.32 3.65 11.40
C LYS A 34 0.53 4.76 12.44
N SER A 35 1.04 5.91 12.01
CA SER A 35 1.20 7.11 12.81
C SER A 35 0.70 8.31 12.00
N ALA A 36 -0.43 8.90 12.40
CA ALA A 36 -0.89 10.19 11.85
C ALA A 36 0.06 11.36 12.19
N ALA A 37 1.04 11.12 13.08
CA ALA A 37 1.94 12.13 13.61
C ALA A 37 3.05 12.59 12.63
N GLU A 38 3.47 11.78 11.65
CA GLU A 38 4.62 12.11 10.80
C GLU A 38 4.27 12.90 9.52
N ARG A 39 2.98 13.12 9.22
CA ARG A 39 2.54 13.85 8.01
C ARG A 39 1.70 15.10 8.28
N ALA A 40 1.68 15.57 9.52
CA ALA A 40 1.05 16.82 9.92
C ALA A 40 2.10 17.89 10.23
N VAL A 41 2.99 18.17 9.30
CA VAL A 41 3.79 19.41 9.32
C VAL A 41 3.87 19.92 7.89
N TRP A 42 3.24 21.08 7.68
CA TRP A 42 3.19 21.83 6.42
C TRP A 42 4.49 22.60 6.20
#